data_AF-A0A174L439-F1
#
_entry.id   AF-A0A174L439-F1
#
_cell.length_a   1.000
_cell.length_b   1.000
_cell.length_c   1.000
_cell.angle_alpha   90.00
_cell.angle_beta   90.00
_cell.angle_gamma   90.00
#
_symmetry.space_group_name_H-M   'P 1'
#
loop_
_entity.id
_entity.type
_entity.pdbx_description
1 polymer ?
#
loop_
_entity_poly.entity_id
_entity_poly.type
_entity_poly.pdbx_seq_one_letter_code
_entity_poly.pdbx_strand_id
1 'polypeptide(L)'
;MEDFDRAIEDTIIALNTGVLRTRDGSILKKADGKSSVVNIEWREKLNTICDMLVALRKRLKIAKDTGAYSLYGEDDVMYCFYDRDLAIWFDSTREEILKILSSICEEIGIHGLGFPRKRYEW
;
A
#
# COMPACT_ATOMS: atom_id res chain seq x y z
N MET A 1 16.04 -2.51 8.88
CA MET A 1 14.66 -3.00 8.77
C MET A 1 13.73 -1.81 8.62
N GLU A 2 13.48 -1.47 7.35
CA GLU A 2 12.56 -0.41 6.85
C GLU A 2 11.61 -1.04 5.83
N ASP A 3 11.20 -2.29 6.07
CA ASP A 3 10.58 -3.11 5.04
C ASP A 3 9.24 -2.57 4.58
N PHE A 4 8.48 -1.93 5.48
CA PHE A 4 7.19 -1.35 5.11
C PHE A 4 7.30 -0.04 4.32
N ASP A 5 8.17 0.90 4.72
CA ASP A 5 8.40 2.14 3.94
C ASP A 5 8.87 1.80 2.52
N ARG A 6 9.82 0.87 2.42
CA ARG A 6 10.37 0.43 1.16
C ARG A 6 9.37 -0.36 0.32
N ALA A 7 8.51 -1.19 0.93
CA ALA A 7 7.44 -1.88 0.21
C ALA A 7 6.40 -0.91 -0.38
N ILE A 8 6.08 0.18 0.34
CA ILE A 8 5.20 1.22 -0.19
C ILE A 8 5.86 1.91 -1.39
N GLU A 9 7.15 2.26 -1.28
CA GLU A 9 7.92 2.86 -2.37
C GLU A 9 7.99 1.96 -3.61
N ASP A 10 8.34 0.68 -3.42
CA ASP A 10 8.42 -0.31 -4.49
C ASP A 10 7.05 -0.46 -5.20
N THR A 11 5.95 -0.42 -4.44
CA THR A 11 4.58 -0.46 -4.97
C THR A 11 4.25 0.77 -5.81
N ILE A 12 4.59 1.97 -5.33
CA ILE A 12 4.38 3.23 -6.08
C ILE A 12 5.16 3.21 -7.40
N ILE A 13 6.42 2.75 -7.37
CA ILE A 13 7.25 2.63 -8.57
C ILE A 13 6.63 1.64 -9.55
N ALA A 14 6.22 0.47 -9.08
CA ALA A 14 5.59 -0.54 -9.93
C ALA A 14 4.29 -0.02 -10.56
N LEU A 15 3.44 0.69 -9.82
CA LEU A 15 2.22 1.32 -10.36
C LEU A 15 2.52 2.39 -11.41
N ASN A 16 3.50 3.26 -11.15
CA ASN A 16 3.82 4.38 -12.04
C ASN A 16 4.52 3.93 -13.32
N THR A 17 5.38 2.91 -13.24
CA THR A 17 6.25 2.49 -14.35
C THR A 17 5.79 1.21 -15.04
N GLY A 18 4.96 0.41 -14.37
CA GLY A 18 4.61 -0.94 -14.80
C GLY A 18 5.74 -1.96 -14.63
N VAL A 19 6.86 -1.58 -14.01
CA VAL A 19 8.02 -2.45 -13.80
C VAL A 19 8.04 -2.98 -12.37
N LEU A 20 7.82 -4.28 -12.22
CA LEU A 20 8.05 -5.01 -10.99
C LEU A 20 9.50 -5.51 -10.98
N ARG A 21 10.25 -5.17 -9.93
CA ARG A 21 11.66 -5.55 -9.79
C ARG A 21 12.00 -5.95 -8.37
N THR A 22 13.04 -6.77 -8.23
CA THR A 22 13.70 -7.02 -6.95
C THR A 22 14.49 -5.79 -6.50
N ARG A 23 14.89 -5.79 -5.23
CA ARG A 23 15.67 -4.70 -4.63
C ARG A 23 17.10 -4.57 -5.17
N ASP A 24 17.64 -5.62 -5.78
CA ASP A 24 18.94 -5.59 -6.48
C ASP A 24 18.83 -5.10 -7.94
N GLY A 25 17.61 -4.76 -8.40
CA GLY A 25 17.36 -4.21 -9.72
C GLY A 25 16.94 -5.24 -10.78
N SER A 26 16.91 -6.52 -10.44
CA SER A 26 16.45 -7.57 -11.36
C SER A 26 14.96 -7.42 -11.68
N ILE A 27 14.61 -7.43 -12.97
CA ILE A 27 13.23 -7.23 -13.40
C ILE A 27 12.47 -8.55 -13.33
N LEU A 28 11.37 -8.54 -12.58
CA LEU A 28 10.49 -9.70 -12.41
C LEU A 28 9.36 -9.68 -13.45
N LYS A 29 8.78 -8.50 -13.72
CA LYS A 29 7.70 -8.33 -14.70
C LYS A 29 7.71 -6.91 -15.27
N LYS A 30 7.30 -6.79 -16.53
CA LYS A 30 7.05 -5.50 -17.18
C LYS A 30 5.62 -5.46 -17.71
N ALA A 31 5.00 -4.32 -17.53
CA ALA A 31 3.77 -3.87 -18.16
C ALA A 31 3.90 -2.35 -18.40
N ASP A 32 2.88 -1.74 -18.98
CA ASP A 32 2.80 -0.29 -19.01
C ASP A 32 2.33 0.24 -17.65
N GLY A 33 2.89 1.37 -17.23
CA GLY A 33 2.48 2.04 -15.99
C GLY A 33 1.06 2.59 -16.06
N LYS A 34 0.50 2.96 -14.90
CA LYS A 34 -0.88 3.45 -14.76
C LYS A 34 -1.29 4.55 -15.75
N SER A 35 -0.34 5.36 -16.24
CA SER A 35 -0.61 6.42 -17.23
C SER A 35 -1.09 5.90 -18.58
N SER A 36 -0.83 4.63 -18.94
CA SER A 36 -1.28 4.02 -20.18
C SER A 36 -2.73 3.54 -20.15
N VAL A 37 -3.36 3.48 -18.96
CA VAL A 37 -4.73 2.99 -18.79
C VAL A 37 -5.70 3.91 -19.50
N VAL A 38 -6.29 3.46 -20.61
CA VAL A 38 -7.14 4.30 -21.49
C VAL A 38 -8.40 4.80 -20.78
N ASN A 39 -9.03 3.95 -19.96
CA ASN A 39 -10.18 4.35 -19.15
C ASN A 39 -9.76 5.42 -18.12
N ILE A 40 -10.31 6.63 -18.27
CA ILE A 40 -9.97 7.80 -17.46
C ILE A 40 -10.35 7.56 -15.99
N GLU A 41 -11.52 7.00 -15.72
CA GLU A 41 -11.99 6.74 -14.36
C GLU A 41 -11.08 5.74 -13.64
N TRP A 42 -10.63 4.68 -14.32
CA TRP A 42 -9.67 3.72 -13.76
C TRP A 42 -8.31 4.37 -13.49
N ARG A 43 -7.86 5.22 -14.40
CA ARG A 43 -6.60 5.95 -14.22
C ARG A 43 -6.67 6.89 -13.02
N GLU A 44 -7.78 7.59 -12.83
CA GLU A 44 -8.03 8.44 -11.68
C GLU A 44 -8.06 7.64 -10.38
N LYS A 45 -8.74 6.49 -10.34
CA LYS A 45 -8.73 5.57 -9.19
C LYS A 45 -7.29 5.11 -8.85
N LEU A 46 -6.47 4.76 -9.84
CA LEU A 46 -5.07 4.39 -9.65
C LEU A 46 -4.19 5.57 -9.17
N ASN A 47 -4.49 6.79 -9.60
CA ASN A 47 -3.85 8.00 -9.09
C ASN A 47 -4.18 8.20 -7.61
N THR A 48 -5.46 8.09 -7.23
CA THR A 48 -5.91 8.16 -5.84
C THR A 48 -5.20 7.13 -4.98
N ILE A 49 -5.08 5.88 -5.42
CA ILE A 49 -4.31 4.84 -4.71
C ILE A 49 -2.86 5.28 -4.47
N CYS A 50 -2.20 5.86 -5.48
CA CYS A 50 -0.82 6.34 -5.33
C CYS A 50 -0.71 7.48 -4.31
N ASP A 51 -1.64 8.42 -4.31
CA ASP A 51 -1.66 9.52 -3.34
C ASP A 51 -1.86 9.02 -1.92
N MET A 52 -2.73 8.02 -1.73
CA MET A 52 -2.94 7.37 -0.43
C MET A 52 -1.69 6.60 0.04
N LEU A 53 -0.99 5.90 -0.86
CA LEU A 53 0.29 5.26 -0.55
C LEU A 53 1.36 6.29 -0.14
N VAL A 54 1.44 7.43 -0.83
CA VAL A 54 2.34 8.54 -0.45
C VAL A 54 1.97 9.09 0.93
N ALA A 55 0.68 9.23 1.23
CA ALA A 55 0.21 9.68 2.54
C ALA A 55 0.58 8.69 3.66
N LEU A 56 0.37 7.38 3.44
CA LEU A 56 0.81 6.31 4.36
C LEU A 56 2.31 6.41 4.65
N ARG A 57 3.12 6.53 3.59
CA ARG A 57 4.58 6.65 3.71
C ARG A 57 5.00 7.86 4.54
N LYS A 58 4.45 9.04 4.22
CA LYS A 58 4.74 10.29 4.95
C LYS A 58 4.35 10.18 6.41
N ARG A 59 3.17 9.64 6.71
CA ARG A 59 2.68 9.52 8.08
C ARG A 59 3.45 8.48 8.89
N LEU A 60 3.96 7.43 8.23
CA LEU A 60 4.83 6.43 8.86
C LEU A 60 6.17 7.04 9.28
N LYS A 61 6.74 7.89 8.42
CA LYS A 61 7.96 8.63 8.73
C LYS A 61 7.77 9.56 9.93
N ILE A 62 6.68 10.34 9.94
CA ILE A 62 6.35 11.21 11.08
C ILE A 62 6.19 10.38 12.36
N ALA A 63 5.44 9.28 12.29
CA ALA A 63 5.23 8.41 13.45
C ALA A 63 6.54 7.80 14.00
N LYS A 64 7.51 7.51 13.12
CA LYS A 64 8.86 7.08 13.51
C LYS A 64 9.60 8.21 14.22
N ASP A 65 9.61 9.40 13.62
CA ASP A 65 10.34 10.58 14.12
C ASP A 65 9.77 11.07 15.47
N THR A 66 8.47 10.88 15.72
CA THR A 66 7.81 11.22 16.98
C THR A 66 7.76 10.09 18.00
N GLY A 67 8.29 8.90 17.68
CA GLY A 67 8.24 7.73 18.57
C GLY A 67 6.83 7.19 18.83
N ALA A 68 5.90 7.36 17.89
CA ALA A 68 4.49 6.98 18.03
C ALA A 68 4.21 5.48 17.87
N TYR A 69 5.23 4.68 17.53
CA TYR A 69 5.17 3.23 17.51
C TYR A 69 6.50 2.59 17.92
N SER A 70 6.45 1.32 18.29
CA SER A 70 7.62 0.43 18.42
C SER A 70 7.55 -0.71 17.40
N LEU A 71 8.71 -1.30 17.13
CA LEU A 71 8.83 -2.52 16.32
C LEU A 71 8.98 -3.71 17.27
N TYR A 72 8.26 -4.80 17.00
CA TYR A 72 8.37 -6.06 17.74
C TYR A 72 8.64 -7.22 16.78
N GLY A 73 9.52 -8.14 17.15
CA GLY A 73 9.92 -9.28 16.31
C GLY A 73 11.19 -9.04 15.48
N GLU A 74 11.94 -10.11 15.22
CA GLU A 74 13.16 -10.09 14.38
C GLU A 74 12.88 -10.44 12.91
N ASP A 75 12.07 -11.47 12.64
CA ASP A 75 11.75 -11.90 11.26
C ASP A 75 10.37 -11.42 10.77
N ASP A 76 9.36 -11.42 11.66
CA ASP A 76 8.01 -10.92 11.39
C ASP A 76 7.76 -9.66 12.21
N VAL A 77 8.14 -8.52 11.62
CA VAL A 77 8.13 -7.22 12.31
C VAL A 77 6.71 -6.70 12.43
N MET A 78 6.23 -6.63 13.66
CA MET A 78 4.97 -5.99 13.99
C MET A 78 5.17 -4.52 14.35
N TYR A 79 4.36 -3.65 13.75
CA TYR A 79 4.31 -2.22 14.08
C TYR A 79 3.27 -2.00 15.19
N CYS A 80 3.76 -1.73 16.40
CA CYS A 80 2.93 -1.51 17.60
C CYS A 80 2.76 -0.01 17.85
N PHE A 81 1.66 0.56 17.35
CA PHE A 81 1.31 1.96 17.54
C PHE A 81 0.77 2.22 18.96
N TYR A 82 1.28 3.28 19.61
CA TYR A 82 0.78 3.72 20.91
C TYR A 82 -0.46 4.61 20.79
N ASP A 83 -0.59 5.32 19.66
CA ASP A 83 -1.75 6.12 19.31
C ASP A 83 -2.75 5.25 18.53
N ARG A 84 -3.91 5.02 19.15
CA ARG A 84 -4.97 4.17 18.58
C ARG A 84 -5.64 4.81 17.35
N ASP A 85 -5.78 6.13 17.33
CA ASP A 85 -6.38 6.83 16.19
C ASP A 85 -5.44 6.77 14.99
N LEU A 86 -4.13 6.89 15.23
CA LEU A 86 -3.12 6.68 14.22
C LEU A 86 -3.16 5.25 13.65
N ALA A 87 -3.26 4.23 14.51
CA ALA A 87 -3.37 2.83 14.09
C ALA A 87 -4.63 2.59 13.23
N ILE A 88 -5.78 3.11 13.67
CA ILE A 88 -7.05 3.02 12.92
C ILE A 88 -6.92 3.71 11.57
N TRP A 89 -6.26 4.88 11.52
CA TRP A 89 -6.05 5.61 10.27
C TRP A 89 -5.22 4.82 9.27
N PHE A 90 -4.13 4.17 9.72
CA PHE A 90 -3.31 3.29 8.85
C PHE A 90 -4.13 2.14 8.28
N ASP A 91 -4.88 1.42 9.11
CA ASP A 91 -5.67 0.28 8.65
C ASP A 91 -6.84 0.71 7.75
N SER A 92 -7.52 1.81 8.07
CA SER A 92 -8.62 2.33 7.27
C SER A 92 -8.15 2.83 5.90
N THR A 93 -7.00 3.49 5.85
CA THR A 93 -6.40 3.95 4.58
C THR A 93 -5.98 2.77 3.71
N ARG A 94 -5.38 1.73 4.32
CA ARG A 94 -5.06 0.47 3.63
C ARG A 94 -6.31 -0.21 3.09
N GLU A 95 -7.38 -0.29 3.89
CA GLU A 95 -8.66 -0.87 3.47
C GLU A 95 -9.27 -0.11 2.29
N GLU A 96 -9.20 1.21 2.30
CA GLU A 96 -9.76 2.04 1.23
C GLU A 96 -8.98 1.89 -0.09
N ILE A 97 -7.64 1.83 -0.06
CA ILE A 97 -6.83 1.50 -1.25
C ILE A 97 -7.30 0.19 -1.89
N LEU A 98 -7.56 -0.81 -1.05
CA LEU A 98 -7.97 -2.14 -1.48
C LEU A 98 -9.40 -2.16 -2.04
N LYS A 99 -10.31 -1.37 -1.49
CA LYS A 99 -11.66 -1.18 -2.05
C LYS A 99 -11.63 -0.51 -3.42
N ILE A 100 -10.81 0.54 -3.57
CA ILE A 100 -10.65 1.21 -4.87
C ILE A 100 -10.12 0.22 -5.91
N LEU A 101 -9.10 -0.57 -5.57
CA LEU A 101 -8.56 -1.59 -6.47
C LEU A 101 -9.60 -2.66 -6.81
N SER A 102 -10.35 -3.15 -5.81
CA SER A 102 -11.43 -4.13 -6.02
C SER A 102 -12.50 -3.59 -6.97
N SER A 103 -12.87 -2.31 -6.86
CA SER A 103 -13.85 -1.71 -7.78
C SER A 103 -13.37 -1.73 -9.23
N ILE A 104 -12.07 -1.51 -9.48
CA ILE A 104 -11.51 -1.62 -10.83
C ILE A 104 -11.61 -3.08 -11.30
N CYS A 105 -11.25 -4.05 -10.44
CA CYS A 105 -11.33 -5.48 -10.75
C CYS A 105 -12.76 -5.90 -11.13
N GLU A 106 -13.76 -5.46 -10.37
CA GLU A 106 -15.17 -5.76 -10.63
C GLU A 106 -15.64 -5.17 -11.96
N GLU A 107 -15.25 -3.93 -12.27
CA GLU A 107 -15.57 -3.25 -13.53
C GLU A 107 -14.95 -3.93 -14.76
N ILE A 108 -13.82 -4.63 -14.61
CA ILE A 108 -13.21 -5.45 -15.68
C ILE A 108 -13.70 -6.91 -15.71
N GLY A 109 -14.69 -7.26 -14.88
CA GLY A 109 -15.26 -8.61 -14.81
C GLY A 109 -14.41 -9.62 -14.03
N ILE A 110 -13.41 -9.16 -13.27
CA ILE A 110 -12.66 -9.99 -12.33
C ILE A 110 -13.39 -9.98 -10.97
N HIS A 111 -13.45 -11.12 -10.30
CA HIS A 111 -14.04 -11.17 -8.95
C HIS A 111 -13.32 -10.19 -8.01
N GLY A 112 -14.12 -9.43 -7.26
CA GLY A 112 -13.63 -8.51 -6.25
C GLY A 112 -12.65 -9.18 -5.29
N LEU A 113 -11.65 -8.43 -4.86
CA LEU A 113 -10.60 -8.95 -3.99
C LEU A 113 -11.14 -9.09 -2.56
N GLY A 114 -11.03 -10.30 -2.00
CA GLY A 114 -11.40 -10.56 -0.60
C GLY A 114 -10.29 -10.16 0.36
N PHE A 115 -10.61 -9.31 1.35
CA PHE A 115 -9.64 -8.82 2.33
C PHE A 115 -10.02 -9.28 3.75
N PRO A 116 -9.72 -10.54 4.12
CA PRO A 116 -10.03 -11.03 5.46
C PRO A 116 -9.24 -10.24 6.50
N ARG A 117 -9.95 -9.60 7.44
CA ARG A 117 -9.35 -9.04 8.65
C ARG A 117 -9.07 -10.18 9.63
N LYS A 118 -7.81 -10.43 9.95
CA LYS A 118 -7.47 -11.20 11.16
C LYS A 118 -7.79 -10.32 12.36
N ARG A 119 -8.79 -10.70 13.14
CA ARG A 119 -8.94 -10.15 14.50
C ARG A 119 -7.88 -10.81 15.35
N TYR A 120 -6.83 -10.06 15.68
CA TYR A 120 -5.92 -10.47 16.73
C TYR A 120 -6.66 -10.24 18.05
N GLU A 121 -7.04 -11.33 18.72
CA GLU A 121 -7.48 -11.28 20.12
C GLU A 121 -6.22 -11.05 20.96
N TRP A 122 -6.20 -9.96 21.72
CA TRP A 122 -5.12 -9.59 22.63
C TRP A 122 -5.51 -9.97 24.06
#